data_AF-A0A0L0HJ77-F1
#
_entry.id   AF-A0A0L0HJ77-F1
#
_cell.length_a   1.000
_cell.length_b   1.000
_cell.length_c   1.000
_cell.angle_alpha   90.00
_cell.angle_beta   90.00
_cell.angle_gamma   90.00
#
_symmetry.space_group_name_H-M   'P 1'
#
loop_
_entity.id
_entity.type
_entity.pdbx_description
1 polymer ?
#
loop_
_entity_poly.entity_id
_entity_poly.type
_entity_poly.pdbx_seq_one_letter_code
_entity_poly.pdbx_strand_id
1 'polypeptide(L)'
;MTLAFQEGDQILCFHGPLLYEAKVLKAENWVGKEGQEDGQYYFVHYKGWKQTWDEWVPESRVLKYSEDNLKKQADLKESLKSKKAKESKRQQEKEGDKNRKRPRESTAEREEEFLRRPEIKISIPESLKSQLIEDWENVTKSQKLVRLPREVNVVDVLQRYRESLKEGKGKKGAKEGDDDIVQEVLDGIVLYFERALGNLLLYRFERQQYVEMKKKFPDKSMAELYGAEHLLRLFVNFPTLLAHTNMEPEAVDMLKDQFTQILEWMQAHQQQLFLAEYDNVSPTYIAQMKASS
;
A
#
# COMPACT_ATOMS: atom_id res chain seq x y z
N MET A 1 11.23 -35.01 -6.79
CA MET A 1 12.20 -34.33 -7.69
C MET A 1 13.42 -33.95 -6.88
N THR A 2 14.62 -34.04 -7.46
CA THR A 2 15.84 -33.62 -6.76
C THR A 2 15.92 -32.09 -6.76
N LEU A 3 16.17 -31.50 -5.58
CA LEU A 3 16.29 -30.05 -5.44
C LEU A 3 17.54 -29.52 -6.17
N ALA A 4 17.38 -28.47 -6.98
CA ALA A 4 18.49 -27.84 -7.71
C ALA A 4 19.47 -27.09 -6.81
N PHE A 5 19.02 -26.64 -5.63
CA PHE A 5 19.82 -25.95 -4.61
C PHE A 5 19.51 -26.50 -3.22
N GLN A 6 20.46 -26.41 -2.29
CA GLN A 6 20.34 -26.92 -0.92
C GLN A 6 20.49 -25.80 0.12
N GLU A 7 20.06 -26.08 1.35
CA GLU A 7 20.25 -25.16 2.48
C GLU A 7 21.74 -24.84 2.66
N GLY A 8 22.04 -23.55 2.77
CA GLY A 8 23.41 -23.07 2.86
C GLY A 8 23.99 -22.57 1.53
N ASP A 9 23.41 -22.94 0.39
CA ASP A 9 23.94 -22.56 -0.92
C ASP A 9 23.89 -21.05 -1.15
N GLN A 10 24.99 -20.54 -1.73
CA GLN A 10 25.05 -19.18 -2.23
C GLN A 10 24.53 -19.13 -3.66
N ILE A 11 23.58 -18.23 -3.89
CA ILE A 11 22.83 -18.12 -5.14
C ILE A 11 22.72 -16.65 -5.57
N LEU A 12 22.32 -16.44 -6.82
CA LEU A 12 21.85 -15.16 -7.32
C LEU A 12 20.33 -15.26 -7.50
N CYS A 13 19.59 -14.46 -6.75
CA CYS A 13 18.14 -14.47 -6.77
C CYS A 13 17.59 -13.20 -7.43
N PHE A 14 16.64 -13.37 -8.35
CA PHE A 14 15.90 -12.26 -8.92
C PHE A 14 15.00 -11.63 -7.85
N HIS A 15 15.11 -10.32 -7.70
CA HIS A 15 14.12 -9.50 -7.00
C HIS A 15 13.80 -8.30 -7.90
N GLY A 16 12.59 -8.31 -8.47
CA GLY A 16 12.28 -7.48 -9.64
C GLY A 16 13.16 -7.84 -10.86
N PRO A 17 13.66 -6.86 -11.64
CA PRO A 17 14.46 -7.10 -12.85
C PRO A 17 15.94 -7.37 -12.57
N LEU A 18 16.38 -7.27 -11.31
CA LEU A 18 17.78 -7.38 -10.92
C LEU A 18 18.07 -8.68 -10.18
N LEU A 19 19.31 -9.14 -10.33
CA LEU A 19 19.87 -10.25 -9.57
C LEU A 19 20.57 -9.72 -8.32
N TYR A 20 20.31 -10.36 -7.20
CA TYR A 20 20.95 -10.08 -5.90
C TYR A 20 21.61 -11.33 -5.36
N GLU A 21 22.72 -11.16 -4.64
CA GLU A 21 23.33 -12.26 -3.89
C GLU A 21 22.41 -12.66 -2.76
N ALA A 22 22.12 -13.95 -2.64
CA ALA A 22 21.28 -14.50 -1.60
C ALA A 22 21.83 -15.85 -1.10
N LYS A 23 21.35 -16.27 0.06
CA LYS A 23 21.63 -17.58 0.64
C LYS A 23 20.34 -18.37 0.78
N VAL A 24 20.36 -19.63 0.38
CA VAL A 24 19.25 -20.55 0.62
C VAL A 24 19.21 -20.90 2.11
N LEU A 25 18.10 -20.57 2.77
CA LEU A 25 17.83 -20.93 4.16
C LEU A 25 17.05 -22.24 4.26
N LYS A 26 16.09 -22.47 3.37
CA LYS A 26 15.29 -23.71 3.27
C LYS A 26 15.03 -24.07 1.82
N ALA A 27 14.88 -25.37 1.53
CA ALA A 27 14.57 -25.86 0.19
C ALA A 27 13.50 -26.96 0.25
N GLU A 28 12.39 -26.76 -0.46
CA GLU A 28 11.22 -27.66 -0.43
C GLU A 28 10.68 -27.93 -1.83
N ASN A 29 10.13 -29.13 -2.05
CA ASN A 29 9.29 -29.42 -3.21
C ASN A 29 7.83 -29.26 -2.77
N TRP A 30 7.12 -28.32 -3.39
CA TRP A 30 5.69 -28.13 -3.16
C TRP A 30 4.89 -28.93 -4.17
N VAL A 31 3.94 -29.74 -3.68
CA VAL A 31 3.00 -30.52 -4.49
C VAL A 31 1.62 -30.41 -3.85
N GLY A 32 0.62 -29.94 -4.59
CA GLY A 32 -0.77 -29.85 -4.15
C GLY A 32 -1.03 -28.82 -3.05
N LYS A 33 -0.21 -27.76 -2.93
CA LYS A 33 -0.50 -26.64 -2.00
C LYS A 33 -1.57 -25.73 -2.62
N GLU A 34 -2.68 -25.51 -1.90
CA GLU A 34 -3.74 -24.60 -2.33
C GLU A 34 -3.18 -23.19 -2.64
N GLY A 35 -3.41 -22.72 -3.88
CA GLY A 35 -3.04 -21.38 -4.32
C GLY A 35 -1.58 -21.20 -4.79
N GLN A 36 -0.79 -22.28 -4.90
CA GLN A 36 0.60 -22.22 -5.38
C GLN A 36 0.88 -23.32 -6.40
N GLU A 37 1.71 -23.03 -7.41
CA GLU A 37 2.08 -24.01 -8.43
C GLU A 37 3.02 -25.07 -7.87
N ASP A 38 2.86 -26.31 -8.31
CA ASP A 38 3.76 -27.41 -7.97
C ASP A 38 5.16 -27.15 -8.51
N GLY A 39 6.18 -27.31 -7.68
CA GLY A 39 7.55 -27.01 -8.07
C GLY A 39 8.54 -26.95 -6.92
N GLN A 40 9.77 -26.56 -7.23
CA GLN A 40 10.82 -26.38 -6.24
C GLN A 40 10.80 -24.94 -5.73
N TYR A 41 10.79 -24.80 -4.42
CA TYR A 41 10.78 -23.51 -3.74
C TYR A 41 11.94 -23.41 -2.76
N TYR A 42 12.48 -22.20 -2.65
CA TYR A 42 13.62 -21.90 -1.82
C TYR A 42 13.28 -20.72 -0.93
N PHE A 43 13.46 -20.86 0.38
CA PHE A 43 13.41 -19.74 1.31
C PHE A 43 14.77 -19.06 1.30
N VAL A 44 14.83 -17.80 0.89
CA VAL A 44 16.11 -17.12 0.60
C VAL A 44 16.29 -15.88 1.48
N HIS A 45 17.53 -15.64 1.89
CA HIS A 45 17.95 -14.40 2.57
C HIS A 45 18.90 -13.61 1.67
N TYR A 46 18.56 -12.36 1.39
CA TYR A 46 19.36 -11.48 0.55
C TYR A 46 20.53 -10.87 1.32
N LYS A 47 21.73 -10.90 0.73
CA LYS A 47 22.95 -10.38 1.35
C LYS A 47 22.82 -8.87 1.61
N GLY A 48 22.94 -8.47 2.88
CA GLY A 48 22.86 -7.08 3.32
C GLY A 48 21.43 -6.56 3.52
N TRP A 49 20.42 -7.43 3.42
CA TRP A 49 19.01 -7.07 3.63
C TRP A 49 18.57 -7.50 5.03
N LYS A 50 17.48 -6.90 5.54
CA LYS A 50 16.88 -7.31 6.83
C LYS A 50 16.16 -8.65 6.66
N GLN A 51 16.12 -9.49 7.71
CA GLN A 51 15.41 -10.79 7.70
C GLN A 51 13.91 -10.69 7.38
N THR A 52 13.30 -9.51 7.58
CA THR A 52 11.90 -9.25 7.20
C THR A 52 11.66 -9.35 5.68
N TRP A 53 12.72 -9.44 4.88
CA TRP A 53 12.68 -9.62 3.42
C TRP A 53 12.92 -11.06 2.98
N ASP A 54 13.06 -11.99 3.93
CA ASP A 54 13.24 -13.39 3.60
C ASP A 54 11.92 -13.92 3.02
N GLU A 55 11.99 -14.55 1.85
CA GLU A 55 10.81 -14.98 1.10
C GLU A 55 11.01 -16.37 0.50
N TRP A 56 9.89 -17.08 0.28
CA TRP A 56 9.88 -18.29 -0.53
C TRP A 56 9.81 -17.90 -2.01
N VAL A 57 10.78 -18.35 -2.80
CA VAL A 57 10.86 -18.09 -4.24
C VAL A 57 10.87 -19.39 -5.04
N PRO A 58 10.21 -19.44 -6.20
CA PRO A 58 10.30 -20.58 -7.10
C PRO A 58 11.69 -20.69 -7.75
N GLU A 59 12.03 -21.89 -8.24
CA GLU A 59 13.29 -22.17 -8.96
C GLU A 59 13.59 -21.18 -10.08
N SER A 60 12.57 -20.70 -10.79
CA SER A 60 12.72 -19.74 -11.90
C SER A 60 13.35 -18.40 -11.49
N ARG A 61 13.29 -18.03 -10.21
CA ARG A 61 13.91 -16.82 -9.66
C ARG A 61 15.33 -17.03 -9.16
N VAL A 62 15.84 -18.26 -9.15
CA VAL A 62 17.13 -18.60 -8.54
C VAL A 62 18.12 -19.05 -9.61
N LEU A 63 19.29 -18.43 -9.60
CA LEU A 63 20.42 -18.78 -10.44
C LEU A 63 21.61 -19.21 -9.59
N LYS A 64 22.41 -20.13 -10.12
CA LYS A 64 23.67 -20.52 -9.48
C LYS A 64 24.61 -19.33 -9.40
N TYR A 65 25.35 -19.23 -8.30
CA TYR A 65 26.45 -18.29 -8.17
C TYR A 65 27.61 -18.73 -9.09
N SER A 66 27.65 -18.21 -10.31
CA SER A 66 28.66 -18.49 -11.33
C SER A 66 29.11 -17.20 -12.02
N GLU A 67 30.28 -17.23 -12.66
CA GLU A 67 30.84 -16.08 -13.38
C GLU A 67 29.90 -15.56 -14.47
N ASP A 68 29.26 -16.45 -15.22
CA ASP A 68 28.28 -16.07 -16.25
C ASP A 68 27.07 -15.33 -15.67
N ASN A 69 26.55 -15.79 -14.51
CA ASN A 69 25.41 -15.16 -13.87
C ASN A 69 25.80 -13.86 -13.14
N LEU A 70 27.04 -13.73 -12.66
CA LEU A 70 27.58 -12.47 -12.16
C LEU A 70 27.75 -11.44 -13.28
N LYS A 71 28.20 -11.87 -14.46
CA LYS A 71 28.22 -11.02 -15.66
C LYS A 71 26.80 -10.58 -16.03
N LYS A 72 25.84 -11.49 -16.01
CA LYS A 72 24.42 -11.16 -16.22
C LYS A 72 23.91 -10.14 -15.20
N GLN A 73 24.30 -10.25 -13.92
CA GLN A 73 23.97 -9.25 -12.91
C GLN A 73 24.58 -7.87 -13.25
N ALA A 74 25.85 -7.83 -13.69
CA ALA A 74 26.52 -6.60 -14.08
C ALA A 74 25.89 -5.96 -15.33
N ASP A 75 25.64 -6.76 -16.37
CA ASP A 75 25.02 -6.34 -17.63
C ASP A 75 23.60 -5.80 -17.38
N LEU A 76 22.83 -6.45 -16.50
CA LEU A 76 21.51 -5.96 -16.08
C LEU A 76 21.64 -4.59 -15.39
N LYS A 77 22.61 -4.41 -14.48
CA LYS A 77 22.85 -3.12 -13.82
C LYS A 77 23.30 -2.03 -14.81
N GLU A 78 24.12 -2.37 -15.80
CA GLU A 78 24.63 -1.42 -16.80
C GLU A 78 23.58 -1.05 -17.86
N SER A 79 22.78 -2.02 -18.30
CA SER A 79 21.64 -1.80 -19.20
C SER A 79 20.64 -0.80 -18.60
N LEU A 80 20.38 -0.89 -17.29
CA LEU A 80 19.56 0.08 -16.58
C LEU A 80 20.22 1.47 -16.50
N LYS A 81 21.55 1.55 -16.31
CA LYS A 81 22.29 2.83 -16.30
C LYS A 81 22.32 3.51 -17.67
N SER A 82 22.48 2.76 -18.75
CA SER A 82 22.56 3.30 -20.12
C SER A 82 21.20 3.77 -20.66
N LYS A 83 20.10 3.12 -20.25
CA LYS A 83 18.74 3.61 -20.51
C LYS A 83 18.47 4.97 -19.85
N LYS A 84 18.86 5.15 -18.58
CA LYS A 84 18.79 6.46 -17.88
C LYS A 84 19.49 7.60 -18.62
N ALA A 85 20.67 7.34 -19.20
CA ALA A 85 21.49 8.37 -19.85
C ALA A 85 20.94 8.82 -21.22
N LYS A 86 20.20 7.95 -21.92
CA LYS A 86 19.51 8.29 -23.17
C LYS A 86 18.20 9.05 -22.94
N GLU A 87 17.59 8.87 -21.77
CA GLU A 87 16.31 9.48 -21.43
C GLU A 87 16.45 10.93 -20.93
N SER A 88 17.50 11.22 -20.16
CA SER A 88 17.86 12.57 -19.71
C SER A 88 18.26 13.51 -20.85
N LYS A 89 18.89 13.00 -21.92
CA LYS A 89 19.16 13.77 -23.15
C LYS A 89 17.89 14.12 -23.95
N ARG A 90 16.84 13.29 -23.87
CA ARG A 90 15.58 13.52 -24.60
C ARG A 90 14.64 14.53 -23.93
N GLN A 91 14.82 14.81 -22.64
CA GLN A 91 14.02 15.80 -21.90
C GLN A 91 14.49 17.25 -22.10
N GLN A 92 15.74 17.49 -22.50
CA GLN A 92 16.25 18.86 -22.77
C GLN A 92 15.86 19.43 -24.15
N GLU A 93 15.41 18.61 -25.11
CA GLU A 93 15.09 19.06 -26.48
C GLU A 93 13.59 19.32 -26.72
N LYS A 94 12.70 19.13 -25.72
CA LYS A 94 11.24 19.19 -25.90
C LYS A 94 10.53 20.35 -25.18
N GLU A 95 11.17 21.50 -25.07
CA GLU A 95 10.48 22.75 -24.65
C GLU A 95 10.01 23.61 -25.84
N GLY A 96 10.16 23.11 -27.08
CA GLY A 96 9.62 23.72 -28.28
C GLY A 96 8.63 22.80 -28.99
N ASP A 97 7.38 23.26 -29.06
CA ASP A 97 6.34 22.87 -30.02
C ASP A 97 5.25 21.87 -29.56
N LYS A 98 4.03 22.36 -29.70
CA LYS A 98 2.77 21.72 -29.32
C LYS A 98 2.36 20.76 -30.43
N ASN A 99 1.70 19.68 -30.01
CA ASN A 99 0.79 18.84 -30.80
C ASN A 99 1.42 17.69 -31.61
N ARG A 100 1.44 16.48 -31.02
CA ARG A 100 0.79 15.25 -31.57
C ARG A 100 1.17 13.99 -30.79
N LYS A 101 0.13 13.19 -30.49
CA LYS A 101 0.10 11.75 -30.20
C LYS A 101 0.89 11.26 -28.97
N ARG A 102 0.13 10.90 -27.93
CA ARG A 102 0.57 10.10 -26.77
C ARG A 102 1.29 8.82 -27.23
N PRO A 103 2.59 8.63 -26.95
CA PRO A 103 3.18 7.31 -27.00
C PRO A 103 2.75 6.56 -25.73
N ARG A 104 2.41 5.29 -25.90
CA ARG A 104 2.08 4.34 -24.84
C ARG A 104 3.31 4.21 -23.92
N GLU A 105 3.26 4.78 -22.72
CA GLU A 105 4.27 4.58 -21.67
C GLU A 105 4.53 3.08 -21.51
N SER A 106 5.79 2.69 -21.51
CA SER A 106 6.17 1.29 -21.39
C SER A 106 6.04 0.86 -19.93
N THR A 107 5.51 -0.35 -19.70
CA THR A 107 5.31 -0.91 -18.36
C THR A 107 6.60 -0.95 -17.52
N ALA A 108 7.76 -1.00 -18.17
CA ALA A 108 9.08 -1.02 -17.53
C ALA A 108 9.51 0.33 -16.91
N GLU A 109 9.09 1.47 -17.47
CA GLU A 109 9.40 2.81 -16.93
C GLU A 109 8.68 3.03 -15.58
N ARG A 110 7.45 2.52 -15.48
CA ARG A 110 6.61 2.57 -14.26
C ARG A 110 7.12 1.67 -13.13
N GLU A 111 7.78 0.56 -13.47
CA GLU A 111 8.36 -0.41 -12.54
C GLU A 111 9.74 0.00 -12.01
N GLU A 112 10.59 0.62 -12.83
CA GLU A 112 11.89 1.15 -12.39
C GLU A 112 11.77 2.35 -11.45
N GLU A 113 10.73 3.17 -11.67
CA GLU A 113 10.40 4.32 -10.84
C GLU A 113 9.84 3.87 -9.48
N PHE A 114 9.09 2.77 -9.45
CA PHE A 114 8.60 2.12 -8.23
C PHE A 114 9.75 1.61 -7.33
N LEU A 115 10.82 1.05 -7.91
CA LEU A 115 11.94 0.45 -7.17
C LEU A 115 12.95 1.45 -6.60
N ARG A 116 12.96 2.70 -7.07
CA ARG A 116 13.93 3.72 -6.63
C ARG A 116 13.39 4.68 -5.58
N ARG A 117 12.09 4.67 -5.36
CA ARG A 117 11.47 5.63 -4.47
C ARG A 117 11.64 5.17 -3.03
N PRO A 118 11.94 6.09 -2.10
CA PRO A 118 11.99 5.73 -0.69
C PRO A 118 10.65 5.09 -0.31
N GLU A 119 10.67 3.81 0.06
CA GLU A 119 9.50 3.14 0.60
C GLU A 119 9.06 3.89 1.86
N ILE A 120 7.92 4.56 1.79
CA ILE A 120 7.34 5.25 2.92
C ILE A 120 6.72 4.18 3.82
N LYS A 121 7.51 3.69 4.79
CA LYS A 121 7.02 2.73 5.78
C LYS A 121 6.32 3.48 6.90
N ILE A 122 5.01 3.30 6.97
CA ILE A 122 4.18 3.78 8.08
C ILE A 122 4.00 2.59 9.03
N SER A 123 4.38 2.77 10.29
CA SER A 123 4.20 1.73 11.30
C SER A 123 2.79 1.79 11.87
N ILE A 124 1.98 0.76 11.62
CA ILE A 124 0.64 0.66 12.18
C ILE A 124 0.72 -0.02 13.57
N PRO A 125 0.13 0.58 14.62
CA PRO A 125 0.06 -0.04 15.95
C PRO A 125 -0.64 -1.41 15.96
N GLU A 126 -0.23 -2.30 16.87
CA GLU A 126 -0.69 -3.70 16.88
C GLU A 126 -2.21 -3.84 17.09
N SER A 127 -2.82 -3.02 17.95
CA SER A 127 -4.27 -3.05 18.15
C SER A 127 -5.05 -2.65 16.90
N LEU A 128 -4.51 -1.73 16.11
CA LEU A 128 -5.10 -1.32 14.83
C LEU A 128 -4.86 -2.36 13.73
N LYS A 129 -3.77 -3.13 13.78
CA LYS A 129 -3.63 -4.31 12.93
C LYS A 129 -4.66 -5.38 13.26
N SER A 130 -4.90 -5.65 14.55
CA SER A 130 -5.97 -6.57 14.97
C SER A 130 -7.34 -6.09 14.46
N GLN A 131 -7.60 -4.77 14.54
CA GLN A 131 -8.82 -4.16 13.99
C GLN A 131 -8.95 -4.39 12.47
N LEU A 132 -7.86 -4.28 11.70
CA LEU A 132 -7.85 -4.55 10.26
C LEU A 132 -8.11 -6.01 9.93
N ILE A 133 -7.57 -6.94 10.73
CA ILE A 133 -7.80 -8.38 10.56
C ILE A 133 -9.29 -8.67 10.83
N GLU A 134 -9.84 -8.16 11.92
CA GLU A 134 -11.25 -8.33 12.28
C GLU A 134 -12.19 -7.71 11.23
N ASP A 135 -11.89 -6.50 10.74
CA ASP A 135 -12.63 -5.86 9.65
C ASP A 135 -12.62 -6.72 8.37
N TRP A 136 -11.45 -7.23 7.98
CA TRP A 136 -11.34 -8.15 6.84
C TRP A 136 -12.16 -9.42 7.04
N GLU A 137 -12.11 -10.06 8.22
CA GLU A 137 -12.90 -11.25 8.50
C GLU A 137 -14.41 -10.97 8.46
N ASN A 138 -14.86 -9.89 9.08
CA ASN A 138 -16.26 -9.49 9.09
C ASN A 138 -16.82 -9.28 7.69
N VAL A 139 -16.09 -8.58 6.83
CA VAL A 139 -16.55 -8.27 5.47
C VAL A 139 -16.40 -9.47 4.52
N THR A 140 -15.27 -10.16 4.55
CA THR A 140 -14.95 -11.18 3.53
C THR A 140 -15.41 -12.58 3.89
N LYS A 141 -15.31 -12.98 5.17
CA LYS A 141 -15.73 -14.31 5.63
C LYS A 141 -17.15 -14.30 6.16
N SER A 142 -17.48 -13.34 7.05
CA SER A 142 -18.79 -13.28 7.70
C SER A 142 -19.86 -12.59 6.86
N GLN A 143 -19.49 -11.99 5.72
CA GLN A 143 -20.42 -11.30 4.81
C GLN A 143 -21.26 -10.23 5.51
N LYS A 144 -20.64 -9.49 6.43
CA LYS A 144 -21.24 -8.34 7.12
C LYS A 144 -20.76 -7.04 6.50
N LEU A 145 -21.47 -5.95 6.75
CA LEU A 145 -21.10 -4.62 6.27
C LEU A 145 -21.09 -3.61 7.40
N VAL A 146 -20.16 -2.66 7.29
CA VAL A 146 -20.20 -1.44 8.09
C VAL A 146 -21.51 -0.71 7.82
N ARG A 147 -22.19 -0.27 8.88
CA ARG A 147 -23.40 0.52 8.76
C ARG A 147 -23.06 1.91 8.21
N LEU A 148 -23.69 2.27 7.09
CA LEU A 148 -23.57 3.58 6.45
C LEU A 148 -24.92 4.30 6.40
N PRO A 149 -24.97 5.64 6.55
CA PRO A 149 -23.86 6.54 6.86
C PRO A 149 -23.34 6.32 8.30
N ARG A 150 -22.05 6.55 8.51
CA ARG A 150 -21.46 6.53 9.86
C ARG A 150 -21.84 7.78 10.64
N GLU A 151 -22.03 7.60 11.95
CA GLU A 151 -22.27 8.70 12.89
C GLU A 151 -21.01 9.52 13.15
N VAL A 152 -19.86 8.84 13.17
CA VAL A 152 -18.53 9.46 13.20
C VAL A 152 -17.87 9.13 11.86
N ASN A 153 -17.93 10.08 10.93
CA ASN A 153 -17.40 9.90 9.58
C ASN A 153 -15.90 10.29 9.51
N VAL A 154 -15.25 10.05 8.37
CA VAL A 154 -13.81 10.33 8.18
C VAL A 154 -13.47 11.79 8.48
N VAL A 155 -14.30 12.73 8.03
CA VAL A 155 -14.10 14.17 8.30
C VAL A 155 -14.15 14.44 9.80
N ASP A 156 -15.13 13.86 10.51
CA ASP A 156 -15.26 14.00 11.95
C ASP A 156 -14.06 13.40 12.70
N VAL A 157 -13.54 12.24 12.26
CA VAL A 157 -12.37 11.60 12.86
C VAL A 157 -11.14 12.52 12.78
N LEU A 158 -10.86 13.06 11.60
CA LEU A 158 -9.71 13.94 11.38
C LEU A 158 -9.86 15.28 12.11
N GLN A 159 -11.08 15.82 12.15
CA GLN A 159 -11.38 17.05 12.87
C GLN A 159 -11.21 16.88 14.38
N ARG A 160 -11.70 15.77 14.96
CA ARG A 160 -11.50 15.44 16.39
C ARG A 160 -10.01 15.28 16.72
N TYR A 161 -9.22 14.68 15.82
CA TYR A 161 -7.76 14.62 15.98
C TYR A 161 -7.16 16.02 16.04
N ARG A 162 -7.50 16.90 15.09
CA ARG A 162 -7.00 18.30 15.07
C ARG A 162 -7.36 19.05 16.34
N GLU A 163 -8.58 18.89 16.83
CA GLU A 163 -9.05 19.51 18.08
C GLU A 163 -8.25 19.01 19.29
N SER A 164 -7.94 17.71 19.36
CA SER A 164 -7.16 17.14 20.45
C SER A 164 -5.72 17.69 20.52
N LEU A 165 -5.13 18.06 19.37
CA LEU A 165 -3.82 18.71 19.33
C LEU A 165 -3.84 20.12 19.95
N LYS A 166 -4.96 20.84 19.79
CA LYS A 166 -5.16 22.19 20.36
C LYS A 166 -5.32 22.14 21.88
N GLU A 167 -5.99 21.11 22.37
CA GLU A 167 -6.20 20.90 23.81
C GLU A 167 -4.90 20.47 24.52
N GLY A 168 -4.10 19.59 23.90
CA GLY A 168 -2.86 19.08 24.48
C GLY A 168 -1.70 20.08 24.58
N LYS A 169 -1.62 21.07 23.68
CA LYS A 169 -0.53 22.08 23.65
C LYS A 169 -0.78 23.30 24.55
N GLY A 170 -1.98 23.46 25.11
CA GLY A 170 -2.40 24.65 25.84
C GLY A 170 -2.43 25.92 24.97
N LYS A 171 -3.23 26.92 25.34
CA LYS A 171 -3.46 28.18 24.58
C LYS A 171 -2.20 29.03 24.27
N LYS A 172 -0.99 28.62 24.68
CA LYS A 172 0.26 29.40 24.54
C LYS A 172 1.38 28.69 23.77
N GLY A 173 1.22 27.41 23.37
CA GLY A 173 2.31 26.59 22.82
C GLY A 173 2.26 26.31 21.32
N ALA A 174 1.08 26.40 20.69
CA ALA A 174 0.95 26.18 19.25
C ALA A 174 1.35 27.44 18.48
N LYS A 175 2.43 27.37 17.69
CA LYS A 175 2.69 28.39 16.66
C LYS A 175 1.58 28.27 15.60
N GLU A 176 0.99 29.38 15.18
CA GLU A 176 -0.12 29.40 14.20
C GLU A 176 0.20 28.55 12.94
N GLY A 177 1.44 28.59 12.45
CA GLY A 177 1.83 27.80 11.27
C GLY A 177 1.85 26.28 11.44
N ASP A 178 1.80 25.74 12.67
CA ASP A 178 1.75 24.30 12.91
C ASP A 178 0.33 23.73 12.70
N ASP A 179 -0.71 24.52 13.02
CA ASP A 179 -2.11 24.13 12.80
C ASP A 179 -2.48 24.17 11.31
N ASP A 180 -1.92 25.11 10.55
CA ASP A 180 -2.09 25.20 9.10
C ASP A 180 -1.47 23.98 8.39
N ILE A 181 -0.26 23.58 8.80
CA ILE A 181 0.40 22.38 8.28
C ILE A 181 -0.43 21.13 8.57
N VAL A 182 -0.92 20.97 9.81
CA VAL A 182 -1.79 19.84 10.16
C VAL A 182 -3.04 19.86 9.28
N GLN A 183 -3.67 21.02 9.11
CA GLN A 183 -4.86 21.14 8.28
C GLN A 183 -4.60 20.73 6.82
N GLU A 184 -3.49 21.17 6.22
CA GLU A 184 -3.11 20.76 4.85
C GLU A 184 -2.93 19.24 4.73
N VAL A 185 -2.33 18.60 5.75
CA VAL A 185 -2.18 17.14 5.77
C VAL A 185 -3.54 16.45 5.87
N LEU A 186 -4.45 16.92 6.73
CA LEU A 186 -5.78 16.34 6.89
C LEU A 186 -6.63 16.50 5.62
N ASP A 187 -6.58 17.67 4.98
CA ASP A 187 -7.24 17.91 3.70
C ASP A 187 -6.69 17.00 2.59
N GLY A 188 -5.37 16.76 2.61
CA GLY A 188 -4.72 15.76 1.77
C GLY A 188 -5.26 14.36 1.99
N ILE A 189 -5.39 13.92 3.26
CA ILE A 189 -5.93 12.61 3.60
C ILE A 189 -7.37 12.45 3.09
N VAL A 190 -8.23 13.45 3.27
CA VAL A 190 -9.61 13.44 2.75
C VAL A 190 -9.61 13.30 1.22
N LEU A 191 -8.79 14.08 0.52
CA LEU A 191 -8.69 14.01 -0.93
C LEU A 191 -8.23 12.64 -1.43
N TYR A 192 -7.24 12.03 -0.75
CA TYR A 192 -6.80 10.68 -1.06
C TYR A 192 -7.88 9.64 -0.76
N PHE A 193 -8.59 9.78 0.36
CA PHE A 193 -9.70 8.91 0.72
C PHE A 193 -10.77 8.88 -0.37
N GLU A 194 -11.23 10.06 -0.82
CA GLU A 194 -12.26 10.16 -1.86
C GLU A 194 -11.85 9.53 -3.19
N ARG A 195 -10.58 9.70 -3.58
CA ARG A 195 -10.05 9.13 -4.83
C ARG A 195 -9.77 7.63 -4.72
N ALA A 196 -9.36 7.16 -3.55
CA ALA A 196 -8.96 5.78 -3.34
C ALA A 196 -10.15 4.88 -2.98
N LEU A 197 -11.18 5.38 -2.30
CA LEU A 197 -12.26 4.57 -1.73
C LEU A 197 -12.86 3.62 -2.76
N GLY A 198 -13.41 4.17 -3.85
CA GLY A 198 -14.12 3.40 -4.86
C GLY A 198 -13.24 2.42 -5.64
N ASN A 199 -11.91 2.51 -5.57
CA ASN A 199 -11.01 1.72 -6.41
C ASN A 199 -10.13 0.76 -5.60
N LEU A 200 -9.66 1.19 -4.43
CA LEU A 200 -8.60 0.54 -3.66
C LEU A 200 -9.04 0.09 -2.27
N LEU A 201 -9.94 0.83 -1.60
CA LEU A 201 -10.21 0.60 -0.16
C LEU A 201 -11.38 -0.37 0.11
N LEU A 202 -12.23 -0.59 -0.89
CA LEU A 202 -13.42 -1.44 -0.76
C LEU A 202 -13.14 -2.88 -1.18
N TYR A 203 -13.48 -3.82 -0.31
CA TYR A 203 -13.55 -5.22 -0.66
C TYR A 203 -14.63 -5.48 -1.70
N ARG A 204 -14.54 -6.61 -2.41
CA ARG A 204 -15.53 -6.99 -3.42
C ARG A 204 -16.96 -6.93 -2.86
N PHE A 205 -17.16 -7.39 -1.62
CA PHE A 205 -18.47 -7.46 -0.97
C PHE A 205 -19.13 -6.10 -0.68
N GLU A 206 -18.35 -5.02 -0.57
CA GLU A 206 -18.83 -3.66 -0.26
C GLU A 206 -19.18 -2.83 -1.52
N ARG A 207 -18.83 -3.33 -2.71
CA ARG A 207 -18.96 -2.56 -3.97
C ARG A 207 -20.41 -2.16 -4.26
N GLN A 208 -21.36 -3.04 -3.98
CA GLN A 208 -22.78 -2.74 -4.20
C GLN A 208 -23.28 -1.69 -3.21
N GLN A 209 -22.92 -1.79 -1.92
CA GLN A 209 -23.21 -0.77 -0.92
C GLN A 209 -22.67 0.60 -1.35
N TYR A 210 -21.45 0.68 -1.91
CA TYR A 210 -20.88 1.93 -2.41
C TYR A 210 -21.71 2.55 -3.55
N VAL A 211 -22.14 1.75 -4.53
CA VAL A 211 -22.99 2.22 -5.64
C VAL A 211 -24.32 2.75 -5.10
N GLU A 212 -24.91 2.06 -4.13
CA GLU A 212 -26.16 2.48 -3.49
C GLU A 212 -26.00 3.78 -2.70
N MET A 213 -24.91 3.92 -1.93
CA MET A 213 -24.62 5.14 -1.17
C MET A 213 -24.43 6.34 -2.10
N LYS A 214 -23.69 6.17 -3.20
CA LYS A 214 -23.49 7.23 -4.21
C LYS A 214 -24.80 7.65 -4.88
N LYS A 215 -25.72 6.72 -5.08
CA LYS A 215 -27.06 7.01 -5.65
C LYS A 215 -27.97 7.68 -4.63
N LYS A 216 -27.93 7.24 -3.37
CA LYS A 216 -28.78 7.73 -2.28
C LYS A 216 -28.35 9.11 -1.76
N PHE A 217 -27.06 9.41 -1.80
CA PHE A 217 -26.47 10.66 -1.35
C PHE A 217 -25.57 11.27 -2.44
N PRO A 218 -26.15 11.77 -3.54
CA PRO A 218 -25.36 12.32 -4.65
C PRO A 218 -24.61 13.61 -4.27
N ASP A 219 -25.12 14.36 -3.29
CA ASP A 219 -24.58 15.65 -2.87
C ASP A 219 -23.59 15.56 -1.70
N LYS A 220 -23.40 14.37 -1.12
CA LYS A 220 -22.47 14.15 0.00
C LYS A 220 -21.17 13.57 -0.47
N SER A 221 -20.09 13.98 0.18
CA SER A 221 -18.79 13.39 -0.07
C SER A 221 -18.72 11.98 0.52
N MET A 222 -17.86 11.13 -0.03
CA MET A 222 -17.70 9.79 0.54
C MET A 222 -17.02 9.82 1.91
N ALA A 223 -16.18 10.82 2.17
CA ALA A 223 -15.58 11.03 3.48
C ALA A 223 -16.62 11.38 4.57
N GLU A 224 -17.74 11.99 4.19
CA GLU A 224 -18.87 12.28 5.10
C GLU A 224 -19.79 11.08 5.37
N LEU A 225 -19.64 9.99 4.61
CA LEU A 225 -20.50 8.80 4.71
C LEU A 225 -19.82 7.62 5.39
N TYR A 226 -18.51 7.45 5.12
CA TYR A 226 -17.70 6.34 5.61
C TYR A 226 -16.95 6.73 6.90
N GLY A 227 -16.44 5.75 7.64
CA GLY A 227 -15.86 5.95 8.98
C GLY A 227 -14.41 5.53 9.12
N ALA A 228 -14.00 5.34 10.37
CA ALA A 228 -12.63 5.02 10.77
C ALA A 228 -12.12 3.68 10.18
N GLU A 229 -13.02 2.73 9.93
CA GLU A 229 -12.72 1.41 9.34
C GLU A 229 -12.03 1.58 7.98
N HIS A 230 -12.67 2.32 7.07
CA HIS A 230 -12.16 2.56 5.73
C HIS A 230 -10.99 3.55 5.72
N LEU A 231 -10.98 4.51 6.65
CA LEU A 231 -9.84 5.41 6.82
C LEU A 231 -8.58 4.64 7.22
N LEU A 232 -8.70 3.66 8.13
CA LEU A 232 -7.57 2.84 8.53
C LEU A 232 -7.01 2.01 7.35
N ARG A 233 -7.88 1.52 6.45
CA ARG A 233 -7.45 0.87 5.19
C ARG A 233 -6.68 1.83 4.26
N LEU A 234 -6.98 3.12 4.28
CA LEU A 234 -6.21 4.12 3.53
C LEU A 234 -4.78 4.21 4.08
N PHE A 235 -4.60 4.20 5.40
CA PHE A 235 -3.26 4.22 6.02
C PHE A 235 -2.39 3.03 5.62
N VAL A 236 -2.98 1.85 5.40
CA VAL A 236 -2.27 0.69 4.84
C VAL A 236 -1.82 0.92 3.39
N ASN A 237 -2.59 1.68 2.61
CA ASN A 237 -2.33 1.93 1.19
C ASN A 237 -1.49 3.19 0.92
N PHE A 238 -1.34 4.10 1.89
CA PHE A 238 -0.53 5.31 1.73
C PHE A 238 0.91 5.06 1.26
N PRO A 239 1.64 4.04 1.74
CA PRO A 239 2.98 3.73 1.24
C PRO A 239 3.00 3.58 -0.28
N THR A 240 2.03 2.86 -0.84
CA THR A 240 1.90 2.63 -2.28
C THR A 240 1.42 3.88 -3.02
N LEU A 241 0.49 4.65 -2.44
CA LEU A 241 -0.03 5.88 -3.06
C LEU A 241 1.03 6.99 -3.12
N LEU A 242 1.81 7.13 -2.06
CA LEU A 242 2.85 8.15 -1.93
C LEU A 242 4.14 7.74 -2.65
N ALA A 243 4.36 6.45 -2.89
CA ALA A 243 5.41 5.96 -3.78
C ALA A 243 5.22 6.43 -5.24
N HIS A 244 4.18 7.18 -5.60
CA HIS A 244 4.07 7.82 -6.91
C HIS A 244 4.23 9.35 -6.86
N THR A 245 4.47 9.92 -5.69
CA THR A 245 4.73 11.36 -5.49
C THR A 245 6.23 11.70 -5.46
N ASN A 246 6.61 12.86 -6.01
CA ASN A 246 7.98 13.39 -5.96
C ASN A 246 8.06 14.42 -4.82
N MET A 247 8.34 13.95 -3.60
CA MET A 247 8.44 14.77 -2.39
C MET A 247 9.89 14.82 -1.90
N GLU A 248 10.29 15.96 -1.32
CA GLU A 248 11.59 16.07 -0.65
C GLU A 248 11.65 15.15 0.58
N PRO A 249 12.82 14.56 0.91
CA PRO A 249 12.96 13.62 2.03
C PRO A 249 12.43 14.17 3.37
N GLU A 250 12.69 15.44 3.65
CA GLU A 250 12.24 16.13 4.86
C GLU A 250 10.72 16.23 4.94
N ALA A 251 10.06 16.49 3.81
CA ALA A 251 8.59 16.53 3.73
C ALA A 251 7.98 15.13 3.90
N VAL A 252 8.65 14.10 3.39
CA VAL A 252 8.24 12.70 3.57
C VAL A 252 8.30 12.29 5.04
N ASP A 253 9.37 12.65 5.74
CA ASP A 253 9.51 12.31 7.16
C ASP A 253 8.50 13.09 8.02
N MET A 254 8.25 14.37 7.72
CA MET A 254 7.18 15.13 8.39
C MET A 254 5.80 14.47 8.19
N LEU A 255 5.50 14.01 6.98
CA LEU A 255 4.24 13.33 6.68
C LEU A 255 4.11 12.00 7.42
N LYS A 256 5.20 11.21 7.50
CA LYS A 256 5.22 9.98 8.30
C LYS A 256 4.95 10.24 9.78
N ASP A 257 5.53 11.30 10.33
CA ASP A 257 5.33 11.68 11.72
C ASP A 257 3.88 12.08 11.98
N GLN A 258 3.25 12.81 11.05
CA GLN A 258 1.82 13.13 11.14
C GLN A 258 0.94 11.90 11.05
N PHE A 259 1.22 10.98 10.13
CA PHE A 259 0.47 9.72 10.03
C PHE A 259 0.62 8.86 11.28
N THR A 260 1.81 8.80 11.85
CA THR A 260 2.07 8.05 13.08
C THR A 260 1.26 8.63 14.24
N GLN A 261 1.25 9.95 14.41
CA GLN A 261 0.47 10.63 15.44
C GLN A 261 -1.05 10.42 15.27
N ILE A 262 -1.57 10.46 14.03
CA ILE A 262 -2.98 10.15 13.77
C ILE A 262 -3.30 8.70 14.15
N LEU A 263 -2.45 7.74 13.78
CA LEU A 263 -2.65 6.33 14.11
C LEU A 263 -2.58 6.06 15.62
N GLU A 264 -1.65 6.70 16.34
CA GLU A 264 -1.57 6.63 17.80
C GLU A 264 -2.83 7.21 18.46
N TRP A 265 -3.33 8.34 17.96
CA TRP A 265 -4.57 8.93 18.44
C TRP A 265 -5.78 8.03 18.17
N MET A 266 -5.87 7.44 16.97
CA MET A 266 -6.91 6.48 16.63
C MET A 266 -6.87 5.23 17.52
N GLN A 267 -5.67 4.74 17.86
CA GLN A 267 -5.47 3.66 18.82
C GLN A 267 -5.99 4.04 20.21
N ALA A 268 -5.70 5.25 20.70
CA ALA A 268 -6.17 5.72 22.00
C ALA A 268 -7.71 5.86 22.08
N HIS A 269 -8.36 6.11 20.95
CA HIS A 269 -9.82 6.32 20.84
C HIS A 269 -10.56 5.18 20.14
N GLN A 270 -9.94 3.99 20.03
CA GLN A 270 -10.43 2.90 19.19
C GLN A 270 -11.90 2.53 19.48
N GLN A 271 -12.30 2.46 20.75
CA GLN A 271 -13.68 2.12 21.14
C GLN A 271 -14.75 3.13 20.69
N GLN A 272 -14.36 4.39 20.45
CA GLN A 272 -15.28 5.45 20.01
C GLN A 272 -15.33 5.57 18.49
N LEU A 273 -14.25 5.17 17.81
CA LEU A 273 -14.09 5.34 16.36
C LEU A 273 -14.61 4.14 15.57
N PHE A 274 -14.33 2.92 16.03
CA PHE A 274 -14.66 1.69 15.33
C PHE A 274 -15.97 1.08 15.84
N LEU A 275 -16.77 0.54 14.92
CA LEU A 275 -17.96 -0.22 15.27
C LEU A 275 -17.59 -1.55 15.97
N ALA A 276 -18.28 -1.84 17.08
CA ALA A 276 -18.16 -3.13 17.76
C ALA A 276 -18.79 -4.28 16.95
N GLU A 277 -19.87 -4.01 16.22
CA GLU A 277 -20.57 -5.02 15.41
C GLU A 277 -20.97 -4.46 14.04
N TYR A 278 -20.85 -5.30 13.01
CA TYR A 278 -21.23 -4.99 11.63
C TYR A 278 -22.61 -5.59 11.33
N ASP A 279 -23.34 -4.93 10.42
CA ASP A 279 -24.70 -5.34 10.08
C ASP A 279 -24.67 -6.59 9.21
N ASN A 280 -25.57 -7.54 9.52
CA ASN A 280 -25.86 -8.64 8.60
C ASN A 280 -26.57 -8.08 7.37
N VAL A 281 -26.19 -8.57 6.18
CA VAL A 281 -26.82 -8.12 4.95
C VAL A 281 -28.11 -8.89 4.66
N SER A 282 -29.01 -8.26 3.89
CA SER A 282 -30.22 -8.93 3.44
C SER A 282 -29.89 -10.04 2.43
N PRO A 283 -30.73 -11.11 2.34
CA PRO A 283 -30.59 -12.13 1.30
C PRO A 283 -30.61 -11.55 -0.13
N THR A 284 -31.34 -10.44 -0.31
CA THR A 284 -31.44 -9.71 -1.58
C THR A 284 -30.10 -9.10 -2.00
N TYR A 285 -29.37 -8.53 -1.05
CA TYR A 285 -28.03 -7.99 -1.29
C TYR A 285 -27.04 -9.08 -1.72
N ILE A 286 -27.07 -10.23 -1.03
CA ILE A 286 -26.23 -11.39 -1.38
C ILE A 286 -26.53 -11.88 -2.81
N ALA A 287 -27.81 -11.92 -3.20
CA ALA A 287 -28.21 -12.32 -4.54
C ALA A 287 -27.70 -11.34 -5.62
N GLN A 288 -27.79 -10.03 -5.38
CA GLN A 288 -27.26 -9.01 -6.28
C GLN A 288 -25.73 -9.12 -6.47
N MET A 289 -25.01 -9.47 -5.41
CA MET A 289 -23.56 -9.69 -5.46
C MET A 289 -23.18 -10.92 -6.28
N LYS A 290 -23.94 -12.02 -6.16
CA LYS A 290 -23.72 -13.23 -6.97
C LYS A 290 -24.04 -13.01 -8.45
N ALA A 291 -25.04 -12.19 -8.76
CA ALA A 291 -25.41 -11.87 -10.15
C ALA A 291 -24.42 -10.92 -10.85
N SER A 292 -23.68 -10.12 -10.07
CA SER A 292 -22.68 -9.16 -10.57
C SER A 292 -21.25 -9.75 -10.62
N SER A 293 -21.13 -11.07 -10.41
CA SER A 293 -19.88 -11.83 -10.31
C SER A 293 -19.64 -12.69 -11.53
#